data_AF-A0A1Z2KUL4-F1
#
_entry.id   AF-A0A1Z2KUL4-F1
#
_cell.length_a   1.000
_cell.length_b   1.000
_cell.length_c   1.000
_cell.angle_alpha   90.00
_cell.angle_beta   90.00
_cell.angle_gamma   90.00
#
_symmetry.space_group_name_H-M   'P 1'
#
loop_
_entity.id
_entity.type
_entity.pdbx_description
1 polymer ?
#
loop_
_entity_poly.entity_id
_entity_poly.type
_entity_poly.pdbx_seq_one_letter_code
_entity_poly.pdbx_strand_id
1 'polypeptide(L)'
;MDAVPAGDVYRLDGNENLTRRHDGPGLLECGPDDCLVAGMPRPGTVLRPGAVPAWLAAPRPLTTADGKNLTPYGRRLADAVRRLPRATPVATP
;
A
#
# COMPACT_ATOMS: atom_id res chain seq x y z
N MET A 1 5.39 -1.21 -23.03
CA MET A 1 5.13 -0.18 -22.01
C MET A 1 4.43 -0.89 -20.87
N ASP A 2 5.17 -1.28 -19.84
CA ASP A 2 4.57 -1.81 -18.62
C ASP A 2 3.78 -0.70 -17.95
N ALA A 3 2.45 -0.82 -17.98
CA ALA A 3 1.56 0.12 -17.33
C ALA A 3 1.83 0.08 -15.82
N VAL A 4 2.25 1.20 -15.24
CA VAL A 4 2.31 1.34 -13.78
C VAL A 4 0.89 1.09 -13.25
N PRO A 5 0.67 0.09 -12.38
CA PRO A 5 -0.66 -0.19 -11.89
C PRO A 5 -1.18 1.05 -11.15
N ALA A 6 -2.42 1.46 -11.47
CA ALA A 6 -3.08 2.55 -10.77
C ALA A 6 -3.00 2.30 -9.25
N GLY A 7 -2.43 3.25 -8.54
CA GLY A 7 -2.17 3.17 -7.11
C GLY A 7 -2.49 4.48 -6.43
N ASP A 8 -2.85 4.38 -5.16
CA ASP A 8 -3.11 5.51 -4.29
C ASP A 8 -1.87 5.79 -3.45
N VAL A 9 -1.57 7.06 -3.22
CA VAL A 9 -0.50 7.47 -2.31
C VAL A 9 -1.06 7.55 -0.89
N TYR A 10 -0.42 6.84 0.03
CA TYR A 10 -0.75 6.84 1.46
C TYR A 10 0.43 7.37 2.27
N ARG A 11 0.13 7.96 3.42
CA ARG A 11 1.13 8.32 4.43
C ARG A 11 0.98 7.43 5.64
N LEU A 12 2.09 6.88 6.12
CA LEU A 12 2.13 6.17 7.41
C LEU A 12 2.25 7.20 8.53
N ASP A 13 1.26 7.25 9.42
CA ASP A 13 1.29 8.14 10.58
C ASP A 13 2.05 7.53 11.76
N GLY A 14 2.25 8.33 12.83
CA GLY A 14 2.94 7.87 14.05
C GLY A 14 2.18 6.79 14.84
N ASN A 15 0.92 6.52 14.48
CA ASN A 15 0.08 5.47 15.07
C ASN A 15 0.01 4.21 14.19
N GLU A 16 0.88 4.12 13.17
CA GLU A 16 0.93 3.02 12.20
C GLU A 16 -0.32 2.87 11.33
N ASN A 17 -1.08 3.96 11.13
CA ASN A 17 -2.22 3.97 10.23
C ASN A 17 -1.82 4.59 8.89
N LEU A 18 -2.45 4.09 7.81
CA LEU A 18 -2.29 4.64 6.47
C LEU A 18 -3.44 5.58 6.15
N THR A 19 -3.12 6.83 5.86
CA THR A 19 -4.09 7.84 5.42
C THR A 19 -3.88 8.13 3.93
N ARG A 20 -4.95 8.00 3.12
CA ARG A 20 -4.91 8.33 1.68
C ARG A 20 -4.64 9.83 1.53
N ARG A 21 -3.66 10.19 0.70
CA ARG A 21 -3.26 11.59 0.44
C ARG A 21 -3.86 12.10 -0.85
N HIS A 22 -3.57 11.45 -1.97
CA HIS A 22 -4.11 11.76 -3.29
C HIS A 22 -3.93 10.58 -4.24
N ASP A 23 -4.65 10.64 -5.36
CA ASP A 23 -4.30 9.86 -6.55
C ASP A 23 -2.93 10.32 -7.05
N GLY A 24 -2.01 9.40 -7.34
CA GLY A 24 -0.66 9.75 -7.78
C GLY A 24 -0.11 8.71 -8.76
N PRO A 25 0.43 9.11 -9.92
CA PRO A 25 0.91 8.19 -10.95
C PRO A 25 2.20 7.43 -10.56
N GLY A 26 2.77 7.64 -9.37
CA GLY A 26 3.89 6.82 -8.90
C GLY A 26 4.69 7.37 -7.73
N LEU A 27 5.80 6.70 -7.44
CA LEU A 27 6.72 6.97 -6.34
C LEU A 27 7.37 8.36 -6.34
N LEU A 28 7.44 9.02 -7.49
CA LEU A 28 8.10 10.33 -7.63
C LEU A 28 7.41 11.44 -6.81
N GLU A 29 6.14 11.24 -6.48
CA GLU A 29 5.35 12.16 -5.66
C GLU A 29 5.36 11.79 -4.17
N CYS A 30 5.97 10.65 -3.80
CA CYS A 30 6.06 10.21 -2.42
C CYS A 30 7.15 10.98 -1.67
N GLY A 31 6.76 11.70 -0.63
CA GLY A 31 7.69 12.18 0.39
C GLY A 31 8.30 11.02 1.19
N PRO A 32 9.28 11.29 2.07
CA PRO A 32 10.04 10.27 2.82
C PRO A 32 9.19 9.34 3.70
N ASP A 33 8.00 9.79 4.10
CA ASP A 33 7.02 9.04 4.91
C ASP A 33 5.79 8.58 4.12
N ASP A 34 5.78 8.84 2.82
CA ASP A 34 4.72 8.38 1.92
C ASP A 34 5.08 7.02 1.31
N CYS A 35 4.04 6.30 0.92
CA CYS A 35 4.13 5.04 0.20
C CYS A 35 3.05 4.95 -0.87
N LEU A 36 3.36 4.28 -1.96
CA LEU A 36 2.40 3.89 -2.98
C LEU A 36 1.81 2.53 -2.60
N VAL A 37 0.49 2.44 -2.60
CA VAL A 37 -0.24 1.17 -2.51
C VAL A 37 -1.04 0.99 -3.80
N ALA A 38 -0.72 -0.03 -4.58
CA ALA A 38 -1.35 -0.29 -5.87
C ALA A 38 -2.04 -1.65 -5.91
N GLY A 39 -3.07 -1.78 -6.74
CA GLY A 39 -3.77 -3.05 -6.95
C GLY A 39 -4.58 -3.54 -5.74
N MET A 40 -5.02 -2.64 -4.86
CA MET A 40 -5.87 -3.01 -3.73
C MET A 40 -7.17 -3.66 -4.22
N PRO A 41 -7.58 -4.81 -3.63
CA PRO A 41 -8.84 -5.44 -3.96
C PRO A 41 -10.00 -4.52 -3.61
N ARG A 42 -11.03 -4.58 -4.44
CA ARG A 42 -12.28 -3.87 -4.17
C ARG A 42 -12.94 -4.40 -2.90
N PRO A 43 -13.77 -3.57 -2.24
CA PRO A 43 -14.78 -4.01 -1.28
C PRO A 43 -15.38 -5.38 -1.63
N GLY A 44 -15.43 -6.31 -0.67
CA GLY A 44 -16.07 -7.61 -0.89
C GLY A 44 -15.32 -8.59 -1.80
N THR A 45 -14.13 -8.25 -2.29
CA THR A 45 -13.30 -9.20 -3.07
C THR A 45 -12.80 -10.31 -2.16
N VAL A 46 -13.08 -11.56 -2.52
CA VAL A 46 -12.53 -12.75 -1.85
C VAL A 46 -11.16 -13.07 -2.42
N LEU A 47 -10.13 -12.94 -1.59
CA LEU A 47 -8.77 -13.33 -1.96
C LEU A 47 -8.59 -14.85 -1.78
N ARG A 48 -8.05 -15.50 -2.80
CA ARG A 48 -7.62 -16.91 -2.68
C ARG A 48 -6.38 -17.00 -1.80
N PRO A 49 -6.13 -18.13 -1.12
CA PRO A 49 -4.86 -18.37 -0.45
C PRO A 49 -3.67 -18.11 -1.39
N GLY A 50 -2.69 -17.33 -0.95
CA GLY A 50 -1.51 -16.97 -1.75
C GLY A 50 -1.72 -15.83 -2.76
N ALA A 51 -2.92 -15.25 -2.87
CA ALA A 51 -3.13 -14.08 -3.72
C ALA A 51 -2.35 -12.86 -3.19
N VAL A 52 -1.81 -12.06 -4.11
CA VAL A 52 -1.15 -10.79 -3.78
C VAL A 52 -2.24 -9.73 -3.57
N PRO A 53 -2.42 -9.24 -2.32
CA PRO A 53 -3.49 -8.28 -2.03
C PRO A 53 -3.15 -6.87 -2.50
N ALA A 54 -1.87 -6.51 -2.61
CA ALA A 54 -1.44 -5.18 -3.01
C ALA A 54 0.05 -5.20 -3.36
N TRP A 55 0.46 -4.22 -4.17
CA TRP A 55 1.85 -3.86 -4.38
C TRP A 55 2.20 -2.65 -3.52
N LEU A 56 3.37 -2.71 -2.87
CA LEU A 56 3.86 -1.65 -2.01
C LEU A 56 5.17 -1.09 -2.56
N ALA A 57 5.25 0.23 -2.58
CA ALA A 57 6.46 0.93 -2.95
C ALA A 57 6.67 2.09 -1.98
N ALA A 58 7.91 2.30 -1.52
CA ALA A 58 8.24 3.38 -0.60
C ALA A 58 9.68 3.89 -0.86
N PRO A 59 10.02 5.13 -0.48
CA PRO A 59 11.38 5.66 -0.60
C PRO A 59 12.39 4.95 0.31
N ARG A 60 11.91 4.27 1.35
CA ARG A 60 12.73 3.52 2.31
C ARG A 60 12.71 2.02 2.00
N PRO A 61 13.82 1.29 2.22
CA PRO A 61 13.86 -0.16 2.01
C PRO A 61 12.79 -0.92 2.80
N LEU A 62 11.91 -1.62 2.09
CA LEU A 62 10.87 -2.48 2.68
C LEU A 62 11.43 -3.86 3.05
N THR A 63 12.43 -4.33 2.31
CA THR A 63 13.12 -5.59 2.56
C THR A 63 14.57 -5.38 2.94
N THR A 64 15.17 -6.39 3.57
CA THR A 64 16.62 -6.51 3.68
C THR A 64 17.28 -6.54 2.30
N ALA A 65 18.58 -6.26 2.24
CA ALA A 65 19.32 -6.17 0.97
C ALA A 65 19.28 -7.46 0.14
N ASP A 66 19.11 -8.62 0.79
CA ASP A 66 18.94 -9.92 0.14
C ASP A 66 17.51 -10.18 -0.35
N GLY A 67 16.56 -9.28 -0.09
CA GLY A 67 15.16 -9.37 -0.49
C GLY A 67 14.33 -10.41 0.27
N LYS A 68 14.90 -11.12 1.25
CA LYS A 68 14.24 -12.28 1.88
C LYS A 68 13.39 -11.92 3.09
N ASN A 69 13.73 -10.86 3.79
CA ASN A 69 13.05 -10.45 5.02
C ASN A 69 12.53 -9.03 4.92
N LEU A 70 11.45 -8.73 5.62
CA LEU A 70 10.98 -7.35 5.78
C LEU A 70 11.88 -6.61 6.79
N THR A 71 12.18 -5.34 6.51
CA THR A 71 12.76 -4.44 7.52
C THR A 71 11.72 -4.12 8.59
N PRO A 72 12.11 -3.55 9.76
CA PRO A 72 11.13 -3.05 10.73
C PRO A 72 10.18 -2.01 10.15
N TYR A 73 10.63 -1.21 9.17
CA TYR A 73 9.77 -0.31 8.43
C TYR A 73 8.82 -1.05 7.49
N GLY A 74 9.33 -2.00 6.69
CA GLY A 74 8.52 -2.79 5.78
C GLY A 74 7.46 -3.64 6.47
N ARG A 75 7.75 -4.17 7.66
CA ARG A 75 6.77 -4.90 8.48
C ARG A 75 5.66 -3.98 8.97
N ARG A 76 5.99 -2.81 9.52
CA ARG A 76 4.99 -1.81 9.94
C ARG A 76 4.08 -1.39 8.78
N LEU A 77 4.68 -1.16 7.61
CA LEU A 77 3.92 -0.77 6.43
C LEU A 77 3.00 -1.89 5.94
N ALA A 78 3.51 -3.12 5.85
CA ALA A 78 2.70 -4.27 5.45
C ALA A 78 1.53 -4.54 6.42
N ASP A 79 1.75 -4.39 7.72
CA ASP A 79 0.70 -4.54 8.72
C ASP A 79 -0.32 -3.41 8.65
N ALA A 80 0.10 -2.17 8.38
CA ALA A 80 -0.81 -1.04 8.17
C ALA A 80 -1.69 -1.25 6.91
N VAL A 81 -1.12 -1.75 5.82
CA VAL A 81 -1.88 -2.07 4.58
C VAL A 81 -2.91 -3.16 4.83
N ARG A 82 -2.57 -4.17 5.64
CA ARG A 82 -3.53 -5.23 6.01
C ARG A 82 -4.70 -4.71 6.84
N ARG A 83 -4.49 -3.62 7.58
CA ARG A 83 -5.52 -2.94 8.38
C ARG A 83 -6.32 -1.92 7.59
N LEU A 84 -5.86 -1.51 6.39
CA LEU A 84 -6.68 -0.68 5.53
C LEU A 84 -8.02 -1.38 5.32
N PRO A 85 -9.15 -0.68 5.51
CA PRO A 85 -10.43 -1.27 5.25
C PRO A 85 -10.42 -1.77 3.80
N ARG A 86 -10.56 -3.10 3.62
CA ARG A 86 -10.99 -3.66 2.33
C ARG A 86 -12.30 -2.94 2.06
N ALA A 87 -12.29 -1.99 1.13
CA ALA A 87 -13.15 -0.83 1.28
C ALA A 87 -14.61 -1.22 1.59
N THR A 88 -15.29 -0.47 2.42
CA THR A 88 -16.73 -0.61 2.61
C THR A 88 -17.42 0.17 1.49
N PRO A 89 -18.61 -0.25 1.04
CA PRO A 89 -19.24 0.27 -0.17
C PRO A 89 -19.51 1.77 -0.03
N VAL A 90 -19.28 2.50 -1.13
CA VAL A 90 -19.79 3.87 -1.29
C VAL A 90 -21.30 3.82 -1.08
N ALA A 91 -21.79 4.52 -0.06
CA ALA A 91 -23.19 4.89 0.02
C ALA A 91 -23.44 5.93 -1.08
N THR A 92 -24.08 5.51 -2.16
CA THR A 92 -24.61 6.43 -3.17
C THR A 92 -25.91 7.04 -2.62
N PRO A 93 -26.10 8.37 -2.66
CA PRO A 93 -27.40 8.98 -2.41
C PRO A 93 -28.42 8.64 -3.50
#